data_AF-A0A9X5CFA0-F1
#
_entry.id   AF-A0A9X5CFA0-F1
#
_cell.length_a   1.000
_cell.length_b   1.000
_cell.length_c   1.000
_cell.angle_alpha   90.00
_cell.angle_beta   90.00
_cell.angle_gamma   90.00
#
_symmetry.space_group_name_H-M   'P 1'
#
loop_
_entity.id
_entity.type
_entity.pdbx_description
1 polymer ?
#
loop_
_entity_poly.entity_id
_entity_poly.type
_entity_poly.pdbx_seq_one_letter_code
_entity_poly.pdbx_strand_id
1 'polypeptide(L)'
;MIIKASAALRNDYASISKLAKKTGEPIYITKNGEGDGVFMNIDAFEKREQALMLRTKIMQAEEERLNGAKTRSISEARKELRERAETV
;
A
#
# COMPACT_ATOMS: atom_id res chain seq x y z
N MET A 1 -11.79 13.13 -4.15
CA MET A 1 -10.81 13.11 -5.25
C MET A 1 -10.29 14.52 -5.45
N ILE A 2 -8.98 14.73 -5.33
CA ILE A 2 -8.34 16.05 -5.45
C ILE A 2 -7.66 16.12 -6.82
N ILE A 3 -7.98 17.15 -7.61
CA ILE A 3 -7.43 17.34 -8.96
C ILE A 3 -6.71 18.69 -9.04
N LYS A 4 -5.52 18.72 -9.62
CA LYS A 4 -4.72 19.93 -9.84
C LYS A 4 -4.13 19.94 -11.25
N ALA A 5 -4.08 21.11 -11.87
CA ALA A 5 -3.36 21.28 -13.13
C ALA A 5 -1.85 21.13 -12.91
N SER A 6 -1.13 20.62 -13.90
CA SER A 6 0.33 20.43 -13.85
C SER A 6 1.09 21.73 -13.54
N ALA A 7 0.58 22.88 -13.99
CA ALA A 7 1.13 24.20 -13.65
C ALA A 7 1.16 24.48 -12.13
N ALA A 8 0.21 23.92 -11.37
CA ALA A 8 0.15 24.10 -9.92
C ALA A 8 1.31 23.40 -9.19
N LEU A 9 1.88 22.34 -9.77
CA LEU A 9 3.07 21.71 -9.20
C LEU A 9 4.26 22.66 -9.17
N ARG A 10 4.41 23.51 -10.19
CA ARG A 10 5.48 24.53 -10.23
C ARG A 10 5.17 25.72 -9.34
N ASN A 11 3.92 26.18 -9.37
CA ASN A 11 3.53 27.45 -8.74
C ASN A 11 3.21 27.34 -7.25
N ASP A 12 2.76 26.17 -6.78
CA ASP A 12 2.26 25.97 -5.40
C ASP A 12 2.64 24.59 -4.84
N TYR A 13 3.86 24.14 -5.14
CA TYR A 13 4.38 22.85 -4.69
C TYR A 13 4.24 22.65 -3.17
N ALA A 14 4.57 23.68 -2.38
CA ALA A 14 4.60 23.58 -0.92
C ALA A 14 3.22 23.25 -0.34
N SER A 15 2.16 23.88 -0.84
CA SER A 15 0.79 23.61 -0.40
C SER A 15 0.32 22.23 -0.86
N ILE A 16 0.66 21.82 -2.09
CA ILE A 16 0.35 20.48 -2.61
C ILE A 16 1.06 19.39 -1.79
N SER A 17 2.34 19.58 -1.48
CA SER A 17 3.13 18.66 -0.66
C SER A 17 2.56 18.55 0.76
N LYS A 18 2.19 19.68 1.38
CA LYS A 18 1.55 19.71 2.69
C LYS A 18 0.18 19.02 2.68
N LEU A 19 -0.60 19.23 1.62
CA LEU A 19 -1.90 18.59 1.45
C LEU A 19 -1.74 17.06 1.34
N ALA A 20 -0.84 16.58 0.47
CA ALA A 20 -0.59 15.16 0.30
C ALA A 20 -0.09 14.48 1.58
N LYS A 21 0.77 15.17 2.37
CA LYS A 21 1.21 14.68 3.69
C LYS A 21 0.07 14.62 4.70
N LYS A 22 -0.80 15.62 4.72
CA LYS A 22 -1.90 15.72 5.68
C LYS A 22 -3.00 14.69 5.40
N THR A 23 -3.37 14.51 4.14
CA THR A 23 -4.47 13.61 3.76
C THR A 23 -4.01 12.18 3.56
N GLY A 24 -2.77 11.98 3.11
CA GLY A 24 -2.30 10.67 2.64
C GLY A 24 -3.03 10.18 1.39
N GLU A 25 -3.80 11.04 0.74
CA GLU A 25 -4.63 10.71 -0.43
C GLU A 25 -3.93 11.08 -1.74
N PRO A 26 -4.24 10.36 -2.84
CA PRO A 26 -3.71 10.70 -4.17
C PRO A 26 -4.29 12.02 -4.67
N ILE A 27 -3.40 12.88 -5.19
CA ILE A 27 -3.76 14.11 -5.90
C ILE A 27 -3.54 13.85 -7.39
N TYR A 28 -4.59 13.93 -8.18
CA TYR A 28 -4.54 13.72 -9.61
C TYR A 28 -4.06 14.98 -10.32
N ILE A 29 -3.10 14.81 -11.21
CA ILE A 29 -2.50 15.87 -12.00
C ILE A 29 -3.05 15.82 -13.41
N THR A 30 -3.54 16.95 -13.90
CA THR A 30 -4.01 17.09 -15.27
C THR A 30 -3.09 17.96 -16.10
N LYS A 31 -2.96 17.63 -17.38
CA LYS A 31 -2.27 18.42 -18.39
C LYS A 31 -3.26 18.66 -19.53
N ASN A 32 -3.53 19.92 -19.85
CA ASN A 32 -4.51 20.31 -20.87
C ASN A 32 -5.92 19.72 -20.68
N GLY A 33 -6.34 19.50 -19.43
CA GLY A 33 -7.64 18.92 -19.10
C GLY A 33 -7.67 17.39 -19.09
N GLU A 34 -6.60 16.72 -19.53
CA GLU A 34 -6.46 15.26 -19.51
C GLU A 34 -5.71 14.81 -18.27
N GLY A 35 -6.05 13.63 -17.75
CA GLY A 35 -5.32 13.01 -16.63
C GLY A 35 -3.92 12.59 -17.08
N ASP A 36 -2.90 13.08 -16.38
CA ASP A 36 -1.49 12.90 -16.73
C ASP A 36 -0.76 12.04 -15.68
N GLY A 37 -0.98 12.32 -14.40
CA GLY A 37 -0.30 11.59 -13.32
C GLY A 37 -0.95 11.72 -11.96
N VAL A 38 -0.29 11.16 -10.95
CA VAL A 38 -0.74 11.21 -9.55
C VAL A 38 0.43 11.63 -8.66
N PHE A 39 0.19 12.57 -7.77
CA PHE A 39 1.09 12.97 -6.71
C PHE A 39 0.58 12.43 -5.36
N MET A 40 1.46 11.82 -4.58
CA MET A 40 1.15 11.27 -3.25
C MET A 40 2.37 11.44 -2.34
N ASN A 41 2.15 11.52 -1.04
CA ASN A 41 3.24 11.46 -0.07
C ASN A 41 3.90 10.05 -0.08
N ILE A 42 5.22 10.00 0.09
CA ILE A 42 6.02 8.77 0.05
C ILE A 42 5.55 7.76 1.11
N ASP A 43 5.44 8.16 2.37
CA ASP A 43 5.04 7.25 3.46
C ASP A 43 3.63 6.67 3.23
N ALA A 44 2.70 7.50 2.74
CA ALA A 44 1.36 7.07 2.37
C ALA A 44 1.37 6.08 1.20
N PHE A 45 2.21 6.31 0.20
CA PHE A 45 2.40 5.41 -0.94
C PHE A 45 2.97 4.06 -0.49
N GLU A 46 4.07 4.05 0.27
CA GLU A 46 4.69 2.81 0.75
C GLU A 46 3.74 1.99 1.64
N LYS A 47 3.02 2.65 2.55
CA LYS A 47 2.02 1.99 3.40
C LYS A 47 0.89 1.37 2.56
N ARG A 48 0.46 2.06 1.49
CA ARG A 48 -0.54 1.53 0.57
C ARG A 48 -0.02 0.29 -0.16
N GLU A 49 1.21 0.34 -0.68
CA GLU A 49 1.83 -0.80 -1.36
C GLU A 49 1.97 -2.01 -0.43
N GLN A 50 2.41 -1.81 0.81
CA GLN A 50 2.48 -2.87 1.82
C GLN A 50 1.11 -3.49 2.12
N ALA A 51 0.06 -2.65 2.25
CA ALA A 51 -1.30 -3.13 2.48
C ALA A 51 -1.84 -3.93 1.29
N LEU A 52 -1.53 -3.52 0.05
CA LEU A 52 -1.88 -4.27 -1.15
C LEU A 52 -1.17 -5.61 -1.21
N MET A 53 0.14 -5.65 -0.95
CA MET A 53 0.90 -6.91 -0.89
C MET A 53 0.33 -7.86 0.17
N LEU A 54 -0.02 -7.36 1.35
CA LEU A 54 -0.62 -8.17 2.40
C LEU A 54 -1.96 -8.76 1.94
N ARG A 55 -2.82 -7.95 1.30
CA ARG A 55 -4.11 -8.41 0.78
C ARG A 55 -3.94 -9.50 -0.28
N THR A 56 -3.00 -9.33 -1.20
CA THR A 56 -2.69 -10.35 -2.21
C THR A 56 -2.25 -11.67 -1.56
N LYS A 57 -1.37 -11.61 -0.55
CA LYS A 57 -0.93 -12.82 0.17
C LYS A 57 -2.07 -13.51 0.92
N ILE A 58 -2.96 -12.74 1.56
CA ILE A 58 -4.14 -13.31 2.24
C ILE A 58 -5.07 -13.96 1.21
N MET A 59 -5.33 -13.29 0.09
CA MET A 59 -6.20 -13.82 -0.97
C MET A 59 -5.65 -15.13 -1.54
N GLN A 60 -4.35 -15.19 -1.80
CA GLN A 60 -3.67 -16.41 -2.23
C GLN A 60 -3.81 -17.53 -1.19
N ALA A 61 -3.57 -17.23 0.09
CA ALA A 61 -3.69 -18.22 1.16
C ALA A 61 -5.13 -18.76 1.31
N GLU A 62 -6.14 -17.91 1.12
CA GLU A 62 -7.55 -18.34 1.12
C GLU A 62 -7.87 -19.22 -0.09
N GLU A 63 -7.37 -18.90 -1.27
CA GLU A 63 -7.52 -19.73 -2.47
C GLU A 63 -6.87 -21.12 -2.28
N GLU A 64 -5.64 -21.15 -1.76
CA GLU A 64 -4.95 -22.40 -1.42
C GLU A 64 -5.75 -23.23 -0.41
N ARG A 65 -6.30 -22.58 0.63
CA ARG A 65 -7.15 -23.25 1.62
C ARG A 65 -8.41 -23.85 1.00
N LEU A 66 -9.09 -23.13 0.10
CA LEU A 66 -10.27 -23.61 -0.61
C LEU A 66 -9.93 -24.79 -1.54
N ASN A 67 -8.73 -24.78 -2.13
CA ASN A 67 -8.19 -25.87 -2.95
C ASN A 67 -7.64 -27.05 -2.13
N GLY A 68 -7.81 -27.05 -0.80
CA GLY A 68 -7.45 -28.17 0.08
C GLY A 68 -5.99 -28.17 0.55
N ALA A 69 -5.26 -27.05 0.43
CA ALA A 69 -3.93 -26.94 1.00
C ALA A 69 -3.95 -27.18 2.53
N LYS A 70 -2.89 -27.81 3.03
CA LYS A 70 -2.77 -28.12 4.46
C LYS A 70 -2.66 -26.83 5.27
N THR A 71 -3.67 -26.55 6.08
CA THR A 71 -3.62 -25.46 7.06
C THR A 71 -3.06 -25.94 8.38
N ARG A 72 -2.67 -24.99 9.24
CA ARG A 72 -2.13 -25.24 10.57
C ARG A 72 -2.78 -24.29 11.56
N SER A 73 -2.93 -24.75 12.79
CA SER A 73 -3.38 -23.91 13.89
C SER A 73 -2.31 -22.90 14.30
N ILE A 74 -2.74 -21.81 14.94
CA ILE A 74 -1.82 -20.79 15.48
C ILE A 74 -0.89 -21.39 16.54
N SER A 75 -1.37 -22.36 17.33
CA SER A 75 -0.55 -23.07 18.33
C SER A 75 0.58 -23.88 17.70
N GLU A 76 0.29 -24.63 16.63
CA GLU A 76 1.31 -25.41 15.91
C GLU A 76 2.35 -24.48 15.27
N ALA A 77 1.89 -23.43 14.59
CA ALA A 77 2.78 -22.45 13.96
C ALA A 77 3.71 -21.77 14.99
N ARG A 78 3.17 -21.39 16.16
CA ARG A 78 3.98 -20.77 17.24
C ARG A 78 5.02 -21.74 17.81
N LYS A 79 4.66 -23.02 17.97
CA LYS A 79 5.59 -24.05 18.46
C LYS A 79 6.76 -24.22 17.48
N GLU A 80 6.49 -24.40 16.18
CA GLU A 80 7.54 -24.54 15.17
C GLU A 80 8.46 -23.31 15.07
N LEU A 81 7.90 -22.10 15.19
CA LEU A 81 8.70 -20.86 15.17
C LEU A 81 9.65 -20.76 16.37
N ARG A 82 9.22 -21.21 17.55
CA ARG A 82 10.10 -21.26 18.74
C ARG A 82 11.21 -22.27 18.57
N GLU A 83 10.87 -23.48 18.14
CA GLU A 83 11.84 -24.55 17.90
C GLU A 83 12.93 -24.12 16.89
N ARG A 84 12.54 -23.41 15.83
CA ARG A 84 13.48 -22.84 14.84
C ARG A 84 14.37 -21.73 15.40
N ALA A 85 13.84 -20.89 16.28
CA ALA A 85 14.60 -19.82 16.90
C ALA A 85 15.62 -20.34 17.93
N GLU A 86 15.35 -21.49 18.54
CA GLU A 86 16.24 -22.17 19.49
C GLU A 86 17.34 -23.01 18.81
N THR A 87 17.25 -23.22 17.49
CA THR A 87 18.27 -23.95 16.70
C THR A 87 19.30 -23.05 16.00
N VAL A 88 19.21 -21.73 16.19
CA VAL A 88 20.17 -20.72 15.70
C VAL A 88 20.97 -20.17 16.87
#